data_AF-A0A351QV04-F1
#
_entry.id   AF-A0A351QV04-F1
#
_cell.length_a   1.000
_cell.length_b   1.000
_cell.length_c   1.000
_cell.angle_alpha   90.00
_cell.angle_beta   90.00
_cell.angle_gamma   90.00
#
_symmetry.space_group_name_H-M   'P 1'
#
loop_
_entity.id
_entity.type
_entity.pdbx_description
1 polymer ?
#
loop_
_entity_poly.entity_id
_entity_poly.type
_entity_poly.pdbx_seq_one_letter_code
_entity_poly.pdbx_strand_id
1 'polypeptide(L)' 'DVEDIVINSIRDISYVTVIVNMINDIAEEILIGTAIVRNDVNEAIAKATLDAINRRIEK' A
#
# COMPACT_ATOMS: atom_id res chain seq x y z
N ASP A 1 -5.89 9.57 -2.04
CA ASP A 1 -6.41 8.77 -3.14
C ASP A 1 -5.49 7.59 -3.40
N VAL A 2 -6.02 6.44 -3.81
CA VAL A 2 -5.15 5.33 -4.24
C VAL A 2 -4.75 5.62 -5.67
N GLU A 3 -3.45 5.85 -5.88
CA GLU A 3 -2.93 6.21 -7.20
C GLU A 3 -2.72 4.95 -8.05
N ASP A 4 -2.11 3.90 -7.46
CA ASP A 4 -1.88 2.65 -8.17
C ASP A 4 -1.83 1.44 -7.23
N ILE A 5 -2.16 0.26 -7.76
CA ILE A 5 -2.07 -1.03 -7.09
C ILE A 5 -1.34 -2.00 -8.02
N VAL A 6 -0.17 -2.44 -7.59
CA VAL A 6 0.63 -3.43 -8.33
C VAL A 6 0.66 -4.74 -7.55
N ILE A 7 0.27 -5.82 -8.22
CA ILE A 7 0.36 -7.18 -7.69
C ILE A 7 1.53 -7.86 -8.38
N ASN A 8 2.48 -8.35 -7.58
CA ASN A 8 3.66 -9.06 -8.06
C ASN A 8 3.80 -10.39 -7.35
N SER A 9 4.55 -11.30 -7.97
CA SER A 9 4.91 -12.59 -7.38
C SER A 9 6.39 -12.86 -7.55
N ILE A 10 7.05 -13.30 -6.48
CA ILE A 10 8.41 -13.81 -6.52
C ILE A 10 8.36 -15.25 -6.02
N ARG A 11 8.64 -16.21 -6.92
CA ARG A 11 8.38 -17.64 -6.68
C ARG A 11 6.92 -17.84 -6.26
N ASP A 12 6.68 -18.51 -5.13
CA ASP A 12 5.34 -18.82 -4.62
C ASP A 12 4.79 -17.73 -3.66
N ILE A 13 5.45 -16.58 -3.57
CA ILE A 13 5.03 -15.47 -2.70
C ILE A 13 4.46 -14.35 -3.56
N SER A 14 3.14 -14.22 -3.52
CA SER A 14 2.44 -13.07 -4.10
C SER A 14 2.34 -11.94 -3.07
N TYR A 15 2.53 -10.71 -3.51
CA TYR A 15 2.42 -9.51 -2.68
C TYR A 15 1.82 -8.35 -3.46
N VAL A 16 1.21 -7.43 -2.73
CA VAL A 16 0.64 -6.20 -3.24
C VAL A 16 1.53 -5.03 -2.84
N THR A 17 1.72 -4.10 -3.75
CA THR A 17 2.23 -2.76 -3.49
C THR A 17 1.12 -1.76 -3.80
N VAL A 18 0.84 -0.84 -2.88
CA VAL A 18 -0.12 0.24 -3.07
C VAL A 18 0.62 1.56 -3.00
N ILE A 19 0.36 2.44 -3.97
CA ILE A 19 0.79 3.83 -3.96
C ILE A 19 -0.43 4.68 -3.62
N VAL A 20 -0.32 5.49 -2.57
CA VAL A 20 -1.36 6.39 -2.11
C VAL A 20 -0.85 7.81 -2.27
N ASN A 21 -1.59 8.62 -3.00
CA ASN A 21 -1.34 10.04 -3.07
C ASN A 21 -2.17 10.74 -1.98
N MET A 22 -1.51 11.36 -1.02
CA MET A 22 -2.16 12.02 0.11
C MET A 22 -1.98 13.53 0.00
N ILE A 23 -3.09 14.24 -0.16
CA ILE A 23 -3.12 15.70 -0.06
C ILE A 23 -3.33 16.06 1.41
N ASN A 24 -2.43 16.87 1.96
CA ASN A 24 -2.58 17.48 3.28
C ASN A 24 -2.59 19.02 3.16
N ASP A 25 -2.80 19.73 4.26
CA ASP A 25 -2.95 21.20 4.25
C ASP A 25 -1.70 21.96 3.76
N ILE A 26 -0.56 21.28 3.63
CA ILE A 26 0.75 21.88 3.38
C ILE A 26 1.36 21.40 2.06
N ALA A 27 1.17 20.12 1.70
CA ALA A 27 1.75 19.50 0.52
C ALA A 27 1.01 18.22 0.10
N GLU A 28 1.28 17.83 -1.15
CA GLU A 28 0.98 16.50 -1.67
C GLU A 28 2.14 15.54 -1.30
N GLU A 29 1.79 14.37 -0.79
CA GLU A 29 2.75 13.35 -0.35
C GLU A 29 2.41 11.99 -0.97
N ILE A 30 3.42 11.35 -1.57
CA ILE A 30 3.29 9.99 -2.07
C ILE A 30 3.69 9.02 -0.97
N LEU A 31 2.75 8.17 -0.57
CA LEU A 31 2.95 7.09 0.39
C LEU A 31 2.95 5.75 -0.34
N ILE A 32 3.79 4.83 0.12
CA ILE A 32 3.87 3.47 -0.44
C ILE A 32 3.68 2.45 0.67
N GLY A 33 2.93 1.40 0.35
CA GLY A 33 2.51 0.32 1.25
C GLY A 33 2.68 -1.04 0.61
N THR A 34 2.97 -2.07 1.41
CA THR A 34 3.11 -3.45 0.89
C THR A 34 2.49 -4.50 1.80
N ALA A 35 1.98 -5.58 1.23
CA ALA A 35 1.49 -6.73 1.99
C ALA A 35 1.55 -8.04 1.19
N ILE A 36 1.87 -9.15 1.86
CA ILE A 36 1.85 -10.49 1.26
C ILE A 36 0.40 -10.95 1.08
N VAL A 37 0.07 -11.47 -0.11
CA VAL A 37 -1.19 -12.15 -0.40
C VAL A 37 -1.15 -13.54 0.20
N ARG A 38 -2.08 -13.83 1.11
CA ARG A 38 -2.22 -15.16 1.74
C ARG A 38 -3.43 -15.91 1.23
N ASN A 39 -4.62 -15.35 1.49
CA ASN A 39 -5.90 -15.98 1.15
C ASN A 39 -6.72 -15.11 0.19
N ASP A 40 -6.71 -13.79 0.40
CA ASP A 40 -7.48 -12.83 -0.38
C ASP A 40 -6.60 -11.63 -0.77
N VAL A 41 -6.62 -11.30 -2.06
CA VAL A 41 -5.91 -10.13 -2.61
C VAL A 41 -6.51 -8.83 -2.08
N ASN A 42 -7.83 -8.75 -1.88
CA ASN A 42 -8.48 -7.55 -1.36
C ASN A 42 -8.05 -7.26 0.09
N GLU A 43 -7.91 -8.32 0.90
CA GLU A 43 -7.36 -8.20 2.26
C GLU A 43 -5.91 -7.70 2.22
N ALA A 44 -5.09 -8.20 1.28
CA ALA A 44 -3.72 -7.74 1.10
C ALA A 44 -3.64 -6.28 0.63
N ILE A 45 -4.51 -5.85 -0.29
CA ILE A 45 -4.63 -4.45 -0.70
C ILE A 45 -4.97 -3.58 0.51
N ALA A 46 -5.98 -3.95 1.31
CA ALA A 46 -6.35 -3.19 2.50
C ALA A 46 -5.19 -3.08 3.51
N LYS A 47 -4.45 -4.18 3.73
CA LYS A 47 -3.26 -4.18 4.59
C LYS A 47 -2.13 -3.31 4.05
N ALA A 48 -1.86 -3.37 2.75
CA ALA A 48 -0.86 -2.54 2.10
C ALA A 48 -1.23 -1.05 2.18
N THR A 49 -2.49 -0.69 1.96
CA THR A 49 -2.98 0.68 2.14
C THR A 49 -2.79 1.16 3.58
N LEU A 50 -3.12 0.32 4.56
CA LEU A 50 -2.93 0.65 5.98
C LEU A 50 -1.44 0.80 6.33
N ASP A 51 -0.58 -0.05 5.79
CA ASP A 51 0.89 0.03 5.91
C ASP A 51 1.45 1.34 5.33
N ALA A 52 0.93 1.81 4.19
CA ALA A 52 1.29 3.11 3.61
C ALA A 52 0.93 4.28 4.53
N ILE A 53 -0.30 4.28 5.05
CA ILE A 53 -0.84 5.38 5.88
C ILE A 53 -0.19 5.39 7.26
N ASN A 54 -0.04 4.23 7.91
CA ASN A 54 0.51 4.15 9.27
C ASN A 54 1.99 4.55 9.34
N ARG A 55 2.78 4.30 8.29
CA ARG A 55 4.19 4.75 8.22
C ARG A 55 4.34 6.27 8.24
N ARG A 56 3.33 7.02 7.83
CA ARG A 56 3.34 8.49 7.97
C ARG A 56 3.25 8.92 9.44
N ILE A 57 2.49 8.18 10.25
CA ILE A 57 2.24 8.54 11.67
C ILE A 57 3.51 8.32 12.52
N GLU A 58 4.43 7.46 12.08
CA GLU A 58 5.71 7.21 12.77
C GLU A 58 6.82 8.26 12.48
N LYS A 59 6.57 9.26 11.61
CA LYS A 59 7.49 10.39 11.39
C LYS A 59 7.11 11.60 12.23
#